data_AF-A0A352AFU5-F1
#
_entry.id   AF-A0A352AFU5-F1
#
_cell.length_a   1.000
_cell.length_b   1.000
_cell.length_c   1.000
_cell.angle_alpha   90.00
_cell.angle_beta   90.00
_cell.angle_gamma   90.00
#
_symmetry.space_group_name_H-M   'P 1'
#
loop_
_entity.id
_entity.type
_entity.pdbx_description
1 polymer ?
#
loop_
_entity_poly.entity_id
_entity_poly.type
_entity_poly.pdbx_seq_one_letter_code
_entity_poly.pdbx_strand_id
1 'polypeptide(L)'
;MILPLIPHPSSLIPNPSPPLLTEQRIQSSTCPADVETLTSLLLRDLPSYANRAIQRARRLDRSVDEFSYVVLAGRPEFEPLTLGPGQYNSTASAAEVEPPQQVFLTTLERQYRDGKAIEFQTFHWLFLTQTDSGWRLAMMFTRIGSASPGRPPTPPRESSNSIIGQAVNTWLRDCRAGAIRPLPS
;
A
#
# COMPACT_ATOMS: atom_id res chain seq x y z
N MET A 1 -32.63 -70.90 34.53
CA MET A 1 -32.51 -70.75 33.07
C MET A 1 -31.92 -69.37 32.82
N ILE A 2 -30.60 -69.26 32.65
CA ILE A 2 -29.84 -68.01 32.56
C ILE A 2 -29.01 -68.12 31.28
N LEU A 3 -29.32 -67.30 30.26
CA LEU A 3 -28.51 -67.20 29.04
C LEU A 3 -27.23 -66.41 29.32
N PRO A 4 -26.06 -66.81 28.78
CA PRO A 4 -24.87 -65.96 28.82
C PRO A 4 -24.92 -64.91 27.69
N LEU A 5 -24.59 -63.65 28.03
CA LEU A 5 -24.34 -62.58 27.07
C LEU A 5 -23.06 -62.88 26.27
N ILE A 6 -23.18 -62.84 24.95
CA ILE A 6 -22.07 -62.92 24.00
C ILE A 6 -21.49 -61.51 23.82
N PRO A 7 -20.18 -61.26 23.98
CA PRO A 7 -19.59 -59.97 23.65
C PRO A 7 -19.43 -59.82 22.14
N HIS A 8 -19.85 -58.67 21.60
CA HIS A 8 -19.63 -58.29 20.20
C HIS A 8 -18.17 -57.85 19.97
N PRO A 9 -17.54 -58.22 18.84
CA PRO A 9 -16.22 -57.73 18.50
C PRO A 9 -16.28 -56.28 18.01
N SER A 10 -15.60 -55.36 18.72
CA SER A 10 -15.36 -54.00 18.25
C SER A 10 -14.42 -54.03 17.05
N SER A 11 -14.94 -53.69 15.87
CA SER A 11 -14.16 -53.46 14.66
C SER A 11 -13.40 -52.13 14.78
N LEU A 12 -12.08 -52.21 14.85
CA LEU A 12 -11.17 -51.08 14.67
C LEU A 12 -11.15 -50.70 13.19
N ILE A 13 -11.83 -49.62 12.82
CA ILE A 13 -11.68 -48.98 11.51
C ILE A 13 -10.47 -48.04 11.61
N PRO A 14 -9.40 -48.22 10.82
CA PRO A 14 -8.31 -47.24 10.78
C PRO A 14 -8.81 -45.96 10.10
N ASN A 15 -8.69 -44.85 10.83
CA ASN A 15 -9.03 -43.52 10.36
C ASN A 15 -8.06 -43.11 9.22
N PRO A 16 -8.52 -42.71 8.03
CA PRO A 16 -7.62 -42.24 6.99
C PRO A 16 -7.02 -40.88 7.38
N SER A 17 -5.70 -40.83 7.50
CA SER A 17 -4.95 -39.59 7.67
C SER A 17 -5.31 -38.61 6.54
N PRO A 18 -5.51 -37.30 6.84
CA PRO A 18 -5.75 -36.31 5.79
C PRO A 18 -4.52 -36.23 4.87
N PRO A 19 -4.71 -36.03 3.56
CA PRO A 19 -3.60 -35.84 2.64
C PRO A 19 -2.85 -34.57 3.08
N LEU A 20 -1.54 -34.71 3.24
CA LEU A 20 -0.61 -33.61 3.43
C LEU A 20 -0.88 -32.62 2.30
N LEU A 21 -1.43 -31.46 2.62
CA LEU A 21 -1.56 -30.37 1.66
C LEU A 21 -0.17 -30.11 1.12
N THR A 22 0.01 -30.42 -0.16
CA THR A 22 1.17 -30.04 -0.95
C THR A 22 1.47 -28.60 -0.59
N GLU A 23 2.59 -28.40 0.09
CA GLU A 23 3.14 -27.10 0.40
C GLU A 23 3.48 -26.49 -0.96
N GLN A 24 2.49 -25.84 -1.55
CA GLN A 24 2.71 -24.83 -2.56
C GLN A 24 3.62 -23.83 -1.88
N ARG A 25 4.92 -24.04 -2.10
CA ARG A 25 5.98 -23.10 -1.85
C ARG A 25 5.51 -21.84 -2.56
N ILE A 26 4.82 -20.97 -1.84
CA ILE A 26 4.49 -19.63 -2.30
C ILE A 26 5.86 -19.10 -2.67
N GLN A 27 6.15 -19.00 -3.96
CA GLN A 27 7.38 -18.37 -4.41
C GLN A 27 7.37 -17.03 -3.70
N SER A 28 8.31 -16.84 -2.77
CA SER A 28 8.46 -15.58 -2.08
C SER A 28 8.71 -14.56 -3.18
N SER A 29 7.68 -13.79 -3.53
CA SER A 29 7.82 -12.67 -4.43
C SER A 29 8.69 -11.67 -3.69
N THR A 30 9.97 -11.67 -4.04
CA THR A 30 10.91 -10.69 -3.51
C THR A 30 10.39 -9.31 -3.88
N CYS A 31 10.38 -8.39 -2.91
CA CYS A 31 10.04 -7.00 -3.16
C CYS A 31 10.94 -6.47 -4.29
N PRO A 32 10.39 -5.87 -5.38
CA PRO A 32 11.20 -5.47 -6.52
C PRO A 32 12.32 -4.51 -6.10
N ALA A 33 13.51 -4.71 -6.69
CA ALA A 33 14.63 -3.81 -6.51
C ALA A 33 14.48 -2.54 -7.35
N ASP A 34 13.83 -2.62 -8.51
CA ASP A 34 13.60 -1.48 -9.37
C ASP A 34 12.37 -0.66 -8.94
N VAL A 35 12.50 0.66 -8.98
CA VAL A 35 11.46 1.58 -8.47
C VAL A 35 10.19 1.55 -9.34
N GLU A 36 10.30 1.25 -10.63
CA GLU A 36 9.17 1.25 -11.55
C GLU A 36 8.23 0.07 -11.33
N THR A 37 8.77 -1.15 -11.21
CA THR A 37 7.99 -2.37 -10.89
C THR A 37 7.45 -2.29 -9.47
N LEU A 38 8.26 -1.81 -8.52
CA LEU A 38 7.79 -1.53 -7.15
C LEU A 38 6.58 -0.61 -7.17
N THR A 39 6.67 0.52 -7.88
CA THR A 39 5.60 1.52 -7.94
C THR A 39 4.37 0.98 -8.66
N SER A 40 4.55 0.18 -9.72
CA SER A 40 3.44 -0.45 -10.44
C SER A 40 2.63 -1.39 -9.53
N LEU A 41 3.31 -2.20 -8.72
CA LEU A 41 2.66 -3.04 -7.71
C LEU A 41 2.02 -2.20 -6.59
N LEU A 42 2.71 -1.15 -6.13
CA LEU A 42 2.18 -0.24 -5.11
C LEU A 42 0.86 0.38 -5.57
N LEU A 43 0.81 0.95 -6.78
CA LEU A 43 -0.37 1.63 -7.30
C LEU A 43 -1.56 0.69 -7.48
N ARG A 44 -1.33 -0.56 -7.90
CA ARG A 44 -2.37 -1.60 -7.97
C ARG A 44 -3.04 -1.81 -6.61
N ASP A 45 -2.25 -1.85 -5.54
CA ASP A 45 -2.72 -2.19 -4.20
C ASP A 45 -3.09 -0.95 -3.36
N LEU A 46 -2.65 0.24 -3.77
CA LEU A 46 -2.76 1.49 -3.01
C LEU A 46 -4.20 1.82 -2.60
N PRO A 47 -5.22 1.73 -3.48
CA PRO A 47 -6.61 1.96 -3.06
C PRO A 47 -7.04 1.05 -1.91
N SER A 48 -6.65 -0.22 -1.94
CA SER A 48 -6.99 -1.19 -0.88
C SER A 48 -6.28 -0.88 0.44
N TYR A 49 -4.98 -0.56 0.38
CA TYR A 49 -4.20 -0.20 1.57
C TYR A 49 -4.68 1.11 2.19
N ALA A 50 -4.96 2.12 1.37
CA ALA A 50 -5.47 3.41 1.80
C ALA A 50 -6.86 3.29 2.44
N ASN A 51 -7.80 2.60 1.78
CA ASN A 51 -9.14 2.41 2.33
C ASN A 51 -9.12 1.62 3.64
N ARG A 52 -8.22 0.64 3.79
CA ARG A 52 -8.02 -0.04 5.08
C ARG A 52 -7.49 0.90 6.17
N ALA A 53 -6.55 1.80 5.83
CA ALA A 53 -6.05 2.81 6.76
C ALA A 53 -7.15 3.80 7.17
N ILE A 54 -7.94 4.29 6.20
CA ILE A 54 -9.13 5.14 6.44
C ILE A 54 -10.07 4.45 7.42
N GLN A 55 -10.45 3.20 7.14
CA GLN A 55 -11.39 2.46 7.99
C GLN A 55 -10.87 2.24 9.41
N ARG A 56 -9.54 2.07 9.60
CA ARG A 56 -8.94 2.02 10.94
C ARG A 56 -9.04 3.36 11.64
N ALA A 57 -8.72 4.46 10.95
CA ALA A 57 -8.83 5.81 11.49
C ALA A 57 -10.28 6.14 11.89
N ARG A 58 -11.27 5.83 11.04
CA ARG A 58 -12.70 5.99 11.34
C ARG A 58 -13.15 5.30 12.63
N ARG A 59 -12.57 4.13 12.93
CA ARG A 59 -12.92 3.38 14.15
C ARG A 59 -12.36 4.02 15.42
N LEU A 60 -11.22 4.70 15.31
CA LEU A 60 -10.57 5.40 16.41
C LEU A 60 -11.27 6.74 16.71
N ASP A 61 -11.74 7.42 15.68
CA ASP A 61 -12.48 8.68 15.81
C ASP A 61 -13.77 8.65 14.99
N ARG A 62 -14.88 8.37 15.68
CA ARG A 62 -16.22 8.27 15.09
C ARG A 62 -16.90 9.63 14.92
N SER A 63 -16.27 10.73 15.34
CA SER A 63 -16.87 12.08 15.31
C SER A 63 -16.71 12.79 13.97
N VAL A 64 -15.82 12.30 13.10
CA VAL A 64 -15.58 12.86 11.77
C VAL A 64 -16.53 12.18 10.78
N ASP A 65 -17.59 12.87 10.34
CA ASP A 65 -18.53 12.29 9.36
C ASP A 65 -17.98 12.34 7.92
N GLU A 66 -16.87 13.05 7.72
CA GLU A 66 -16.24 13.30 6.44
C GLU A 66 -14.92 12.54 6.29
N PHE A 67 -14.96 11.33 5.70
CA PHE A 67 -13.75 10.74 5.15
C PHE A 67 -13.88 10.42 3.67
N SER A 68 -12.81 10.69 2.94
CA SER A 68 -12.61 10.28 1.57
C SER A 68 -12.29 8.79 1.46
N TYR A 69 -12.55 8.24 0.29
CA TYR A 69 -12.16 6.90 -0.13
C TYR A 69 -11.30 7.00 -1.38
N VAL A 70 -10.21 6.25 -1.45
CA VAL A 70 -9.40 6.17 -2.67
C VAL A 70 -10.11 5.22 -3.63
N VAL A 71 -10.48 5.72 -4.80
CA VAL A 71 -11.17 4.96 -5.85
C VAL A 71 -10.15 4.30 -6.77
N LEU A 72 -9.17 5.06 -7.25
CA LEU A 72 -8.10 4.57 -8.11
C LEU A 72 -6.81 5.37 -7.87
N ALA A 73 -5.70 4.77 -8.26
CA ALA A 73 -4.41 5.44 -8.36
C ALA A 73 -4.04 5.60 -9.84
N GLY A 74 -3.57 6.78 -10.22
CA GLY A 74 -3.18 7.12 -11.58
C GLY A 74 -1.80 6.58 -11.95
N ARG A 75 -1.39 6.80 -13.21
CA ARG A 75 -0.08 6.41 -13.72
C ARG A 75 1.04 7.16 -12.99
N PRO A 76 2.14 6.50 -12.62
CA PRO A 76 3.26 7.17 -11.98
C PRO A 76 4.10 7.96 -12.98
N GLU A 77 4.86 8.91 -12.47
CA GLU A 77 5.90 9.64 -13.20
C GLU A 77 7.15 9.76 -12.34
N PHE A 78 8.31 9.53 -12.95
CA PHE A 78 9.60 9.41 -12.26
C PHE A 78 10.52 10.61 -12.52
N GLU A 79 10.09 11.55 -13.36
CA GLU A 79 10.88 12.76 -13.62
C GLU A 79 10.95 13.62 -12.34
N PRO A 80 12.16 13.98 -11.87
CA PRO A 80 12.33 14.82 -10.70
C PRO A 80 11.76 16.21 -10.96
N LEU A 81 11.24 16.85 -9.92
CA LEU A 81 10.79 18.24 -10.05
C LEU A 81 11.98 19.13 -10.41
N THR A 82 11.85 19.93 -11.46
CA THR A 82 12.87 20.92 -11.80
C THR A 82 12.90 21.99 -10.71
N LEU A 83 14.05 22.14 -10.03
CA LEU A 83 14.20 23.11 -8.93
C LEU A 83 14.29 24.57 -9.41
N GLY A 84 14.00 24.84 -10.69
CA GLY A 84 14.24 26.15 -11.32
C GLY A 84 15.73 26.51 -11.39
N PRO A 85 16.07 27.75 -11.80
CA PRO A 85 17.44 28.25 -11.76
C PRO A 85 17.92 28.39 -10.29
N GLY A 86 19.11 27.86 -9.99
CA GLY A 86 19.66 27.83 -8.63
C GLY A 86 19.85 26.42 -8.05
N GLN A 87 19.98 25.39 -8.90
CA GLN A 87 20.26 24.02 -8.47
C GLN A 87 21.44 23.97 -7.49
N TYR A 88 21.19 23.46 -6.29
CA TYR A 88 22.23 23.16 -5.32
C TYR A 88 22.98 21.91 -5.79
N ASN A 89 24.02 22.10 -6.58
CA ASN A 89 25.02 21.06 -6.82
C ASN A 89 25.81 20.92 -5.52
N SER A 90 25.44 19.95 -4.68
CA SER A 90 26.17 19.67 -3.44
C SER A 90 27.63 19.40 -3.79
N THR A 91 28.52 20.30 -3.38
CA THR A 91 29.99 20.16 -3.49
C THR A 91 30.57 19.20 -2.45
N ALA A 92 29.75 18.73 -1.52
CA ALA A 92 30.13 17.63 -0.64
C ALA A 92 30.09 16.33 -1.44
N SER A 93 31.21 15.62 -1.47
CA SER A 93 31.31 14.22 -1.86
C SER A 93 30.26 13.41 -1.09
N ALA A 94 29.04 13.30 -1.64
CA ALA A 94 28.01 12.37 -1.20
C ALA A 94 28.30 10.99 -1.80
N ALA A 95 29.56 10.54 -1.70
CA ALA A 95 30.07 9.38 -2.40
C ALA A 95 29.57 8.02 -1.84
N GLU A 96 28.63 8.01 -0.90
CA GLU A 96 28.16 6.76 -0.27
C GLU A 96 26.64 6.64 -0.09
N VAL A 97 25.82 7.66 -0.38
CA VAL A 97 24.36 7.56 -0.20
C VAL A 97 23.64 7.96 -1.48
N GLU A 98 22.97 6.99 -2.12
CA GLU A 98 22.13 7.27 -3.27
C GLU A 98 20.99 8.23 -2.88
N PRO A 99 20.73 9.27 -3.68
CA PRO A 99 19.63 10.20 -3.40
C PRO A 99 18.28 9.48 -3.46
N PRO A 100 17.27 9.94 -2.70
CA PRO A 100 15.93 9.38 -2.78
C PRO A 100 15.37 9.45 -4.20
N GLN A 101 14.76 8.35 -4.66
CA GLN A 101 14.02 8.27 -5.91
C GLN A 101 12.68 8.99 -5.78
N GLN A 102 12.43 9.97 -6.64
CA GLN A 102 11.16 10.69 -6.68
C GLN A 102 10.13 9.91 -7.51
N VAL A 103 8.94 9.73 -6.94
CA VAL A 103 7.79 9.16 -7.65
C VAL A 103 6.60 10.12 -7.48
N PHE A 104 6.13 10.65 -8.59
CA PHE A 104 4.87 11.39 -8.63
C PHE A 104 3.72 10.44 -8.96
N LEU A 105 2.63 10.55 -8.21
CA LEU A 105 1.41 9.79 -8.46
C LEU A 105 0.16 10.63 -8.16
N THR A 106 -0.95 10.23 -8.77
CA THR A 106 -2.26 10.82 -8.50
C THR A 106 -3.21 9.79 -7.92
N THR A 107 -4.19 10.24 -7.14
CA THR A 107 -5.31 9.41 -6.70
C THR A 107 -6.61 10.12 -7.05
N LEU A 108 -7.62 9.34 -7.43
CA LEU A 108 -9.00 9.82 -7.44
C LEU A 108 -9.62 9.45 -6.10
N GLU A 109 -10.10 10.45 -5.38
CA GLU A 109 -10.76 10.28 -4.11
C GLU A 109 -12.23 10.66 -4.22
N ARG A 110 -13.07 9.88 -3.54
CA ARG A 110 -14.50 10.12 -3.42
C ARG A 110 -14.86 10.35 -1.96
N GLN A 111 -15.51 11.48 -1.71
CA GLN A 111 -16.06 11.82 -0.40
C GLN A 111 -17.58 11.87 -0.50
N TYR A 112 -18.26 11.42 0.55
CA TYR A 112 -19.71 11.55 0.68
C TYR A 112 -20.01 12.68 1.66
N ARG A 113 -20.77 13.69 1.20
CA ARG A 113 -21.25 14.82 2.00
C ARG A 113 -22.73 15.03 1.70
N ASP A 114 -23.57 15.10 2.73
CA ASP A 114 -25.03 15.32 2.59
C ASP A 114 -25.70 14.39 1.56
N GLY A 115 -25.28 13.10 1.53
CA GLY A 115 -25.79 12.12 0.57
C GLY A 115 -25.30 12.28 -0.87
N LYS A 116 -24.40 13.23 -1.15
CA LYS A 116 -23.81 13.45 -2.48
C LYS A 116 -22.36 12.96 -2.51
N ALA A 117 -22.00 12.30 -3.61
CA ALA A 117 -20.62 11.94 -3.89
C ALA A 117 -19.91 13.13 -4.54
N ILE A 118 -18.79 13.55 -3.95
CA ILE A 118 -17.88 14.56 -4.49
C ILE A 118 -16.57 13.85 -4.79
N GLU A 119 -16.07 14.01 -6.01
CA GLU A 119 -14.79 13.46 -6.41
C GLU A 119 -13.76 14.56 -6.59
N PHE A 120 -12.53 14.27 -6.22
CA PHE A 120 -11.40 15.15 -6.44
C PHE A 120 -10.13 14.35 -6.64
N GLN A 121 -9.18 14.94 -7.36
CA GLN A 121 -7.86 14.36 -7.53
C GLN A 121 -6.92 14.87 -6.45
N THR A 122 -6.12 13.97 -5.90
CA THR A 122 -5.01 14.31 -5.01
C THR A 122 -3.70 13.97 -5.70
N PHE A 123 -2.70 14.83 -5.52
CA PHE A 123 -1.39 14.74 -6.14
C PHE A 123 -0.35 14.45 -5.06
N HIS A 124 0.52 13.49 -5.30
CA HIS A 124 1.47 13.00 -4.30
C HIS A 124 2.88 12.92 -4.89
N TRP A 125 3.86 13.44 -4.15
CA TRP A 125 5.28 13.24 -4.42
C TRP A 125 5.85 12.37 -3.32
N LEU A 126 6.23 11.16 -3.67
CA LEU A 126 6.89 10.21 -2.79
C LEU A 126 8.40 10.28 -3.04
N PHE A 127 9.16 10.23 -1.97
CA PHE A 127 10.62 10.14 -2.03
C PHE A 127 11.01 8.83 -1.36
N LEU A 128 11.43 7.87 -2.19
CA LEU A 128 11.74 6.51 -1.77
C LEU A 128 13.25 6.33 -1.67
N THR A 129 13.71 5.70 -0.60
CA THR A 129 15.12 5.34 -0.44
C THR A 129 15.26 3.83 -0.42
N GLN A 130 16.24 3.32 -1.14
CA GLN A 130 16.62 1.92 -1.10
C GLN A 130 17.60 1.71 0.06
N THR A 131 17.36 0.67 0.85
CA THR A 131 18.23 0.29 1.98
C THR A 131 18.56 -1.19 1.87
N ASP A 132 19.49 -1.68 2.68
CA ASP A 132 19.85 -3.11 2.74
C ASP A 132 18.64 -4.04 3.00
N SER A 133 17.63 -3.53 3.69
CA SER A 133 16.40 -4.27 3.99
C SER A 133 15.28 -4.06 2.96
N GLY A 134 15.49 -3.21 1.94
CA GLY A 134 14.52 -2.87 0.89
C GLY A 134 14.03 -1.41 0.95
N TRP A 135 13.04 -1.11 0.12
CA TRP A 135 12.51 0.24 -0.07
C TRP A 135 11.82 0.82 1.17
N ARG A 136 12.06 2.11 1.45
CA ARG A 136 11.41 2.90 2.51
C ARG A 136 10.94 4.25 1.99
N LEU A 137 9.85 4.76 2.56
CA LEU A 137 9.40 6.13 2.33
C LEU A 137 10.24 7.08 3.20
N ALA A 138 11.03 7.96 2.57
CA ALA A 138 11.79 8.98 3.28
C ALA A 138 10.90 10.19 3.62
N MET A 139 10.18 10.69 2.61
CA MET A 139 9.23 11.77 2.79
C MET A 139 8.14 11.73 1.72
N MET A 140 7.01 12.39 1.98
CA MET A 140 5.91 12.54 1.03
C MET A 140 5.33 13.94 1.11
N PHE A 141 4.96 14.50 -0.03
CA PHE A 141 4.18 15.73 -0.10
C PHE A 141 2.87 15.49 -0.83
N THR A 142 1.82 16.17 -0.39
CA THR A 142 0.50 16.09 -0.98
C THR A 142 -0.01 17.47 -1.36
N ARG A 143 -0.64 17.55 -2.53
CA ARG A 143 -1.47 18.67 -2.95
C ARG A 143 -2.88 18.17 -3.26
N ILE A 144 -3.89 18.83 -2.75
CA ILE A 144 -5.29 18.46 -2.98
C ILE A 144 -5.81 19.31 -4.15
N GLY A 145 -6.35 18.63 -5.17
CA GLY A 145 -7.03 19.27 -6.29
C GLY A 145 -8.36 19.91 -5.89
N SER A 146 -8.92 20.71 -6.79
CA SER A 146 -10.27 21.23 -6.58
C SER A 146 -11.31 20.28 -7.19
N ALA A 147 -12.39 20.03 -6.46
CA ALA A 147 -13.59 19.40 -7.02
C ALA A 147 -14.38 20.32 -7.97
N SER A 148 -14.15 21.64 -7.89
CA SER A 148 -14.81 22.65 -8.74
C SER A 148 -13.86 23.25 -9.77
N PRO A 149 -14.25 23.35 -11.05
CA PRO A 149 -13.45 24.02 -12.08
C PRO A 149 -13.08 25.46 -11.67
N GLY A 150 -11.85 25.88 -11.96
CA GLY A 150 -11.39 27.26 -11.78
C GLY A 150 -10.80 27.62 -10.41
N ARG A 151 -10.80 26.71 -9.42
CA ARG A 151 -10.04 26.90 -8.18
C ARG A 151 -8.66 26.24 -8.29
N PRO A 152 -7.57 26.96 -7.92
CA PRO A 152 -6.26 26.36 -7.91
C PRO A 152 -6.17 25.26 -6.85
N PRO A 153 -5.33 24.23 -7.06
CA PRO A 153 -5.08 23.21 -6.06
C PRO A 153 -4.38 23.81 -4.82
N THR A 154 -4.44 23.12 -3.68
CA THR A 154 -3.82 23.61 -2.44
C THR A 154 -2.29 23.74 -2.57
N PRO A 155 -1.63 24.51 -1.70
CA PRO A 155 -0.18 24.38 -1.56
C PRO A 155 0.21 22.94 -1.20
N PRO A 156 1.35 22.42 -1.69
CA PRO A 156 1.90 21.15 -1.22
C PRO A 156 2.17 21.17 0.28
N ARG A 157 1.83 20.08 0.98
CA ARG A 157 2.08 19.89 2.41
C ARG A 157 2.81 18.57 2.64
N GLU A 158 3.76 18.56 3.58
CA GLU A 158 4.38 17.32 4.07
C GLU A 158 3.26 16.41 4.59
N SER A 159 3.27 15.16 4.15
CA SER A 159 2.16 14.23 4.31
C SER A 159 2.60 12.79 4.58
N SER A 160 3.84 12.53 4.96
CA SER A 160 4.35 11.17 5.23
C SER A 160 3.55 10.44 6.30
N ASN A 161 2.99 11.18 7.26
CA ASN A 161 2.15 10.65 8.33
C ASN A 161 0.64 10.66 8.02
N SER A 162 0.24 11.12 6.83
CA SER A 162 -1.15 11.08 6.37
C SER A 162 -1.64 9.64 6.13
N ILE A 163 -2.95 9.47 5.90
CA ILE A 163 -3.55 8.18 5.55
C ILE A 163 -2.84 7.52 4.36
N ILE A 164 -2.55 8.29 3.30
CA ILE A 164 -1.84 7.78 2.12
C ILE A 164 -0.40 7.41 2.47
N GLY A 165 0.29 8.22 3.28
CA GLY A 165 1.66 7.95 3.70
C GLY A 165 1.76 6.69 4.57
N GLN A 166 0.81 6.49 5.48
CA GLN A 166 0.67 5.27 6.27
C GLN A 166 0.35 4.04 5.41
N ALA A 167 -0.51 4.20 4.39
CA ALA A 167 -0.82 3.15 3.44
C ALA A 167 0.42 2.71 2.65
N VAL A 168 1.18 3.66 2.13
CA VAL A 168 2.46 3.42 1.43
C VAL A 168 3.47 2.72 2.36
N ASN A 169 3.67 3.24 3.57
CA ASN A 169 4.58 2.63 4.55
C ASN A 169 4.18 1.19 4.91
N THR A 170 2.89 0.94 5.08
CA THR A 170 2.36 -0.41 5.36
C THR A 170 2.59 -1.33 4.17
N TRP A 171 2.31 -0.86 2.95
CA TRP A 171 2.53 -1.62 1.73
C TRP A 171 4.01 -1.97 1.53
N LEU A 172 4.92 -1.00 1.70
CA LEU A 172 6.36 -1.22 1.59
C LEU A 172 6.85 -2.25 2.62
N ARG A 173 6.31 -2.21 3.84
CA ARG A 173 6.61 -3.23 4.86
C ARG A 173 6.16 -4.63 4.42
N ASP A 174 4.93 -4.74 3.93
CA ASP A 174 4.38 -6.02 3.50
C ASP A 174 5.09 -6.53 2.23
N CYS A 175 5.58 -5.64 1.37
CA CYS A 175 6.46 -5.96 0.22
C CYS A 175 7.79 -6.57 0.68
N ARG A 176 8.49 -5.92 1.62
CA ARG A 176 9.74 -6.46 2.19
C ARG A 176 9.54 -7.80 2.91
N ALA A 177 8.33 -8.05 3.43
CA ALA A 177 7.94 -9.32 4.03
C ALA A 177 7.51 -10.41 3.03
N GLY A 178 7.54 -10.13 1.72
CA GLY A 178 7.13 -11.09 0.68
C GLY A 178 5.62 -11.35 0.61
N ALA A 179 4.80 -10.45 1.16
CA ALA A 179 3.35 -10.62 1.23
C ALA A 179 2.59 -10.03 0.03
N ILE A 180 3.31 -9.38 -0.91
CA ILE A 180 2.71 -8.74 -2.10
C ILE A 180 2.73 -9.71 -3.26
N ARG A 181 1.58 -9.89 -3.91
CA ARG A 181 1.48 -10.74 -5.11
C ARG A 181 2.21 -10.09 -6.29
N PRO A 182 2.98 -10.86 -7.08
CA PRO A 182 3.60 -10.33 -8.30
C PRO A 182 2.54 -9.92 -9.33
N LEU A 183 2.94 -9.17 -10.36
CA LEU A 183 2.07 -8.91 -11.51
C LEU A 183 1.86 -10.22 -12.30
N PRO A 184 0.65 -10.47 -12.85
CA PRO A 184 0.46 -11.56 -13.79
C PRO A 184 1.36 -11.32 -15.02
N SER A 185 2.10 -12.35 -15.41
CA SER A 185 2.94 -12.40 -16.62
C SER A 185 2.11 -12.38 -17.89
#